data_AF-A0A7C4YKN2-F1
#
_entry.id   AF-A0A7C4YKN2-F1
#
_cell.length_a   1.000
_cell.length_b   1.000
_cell.length_c   1.000
_cell.angle_alpha   90.00
_cell.angle_beta   90.00
_cell.angle_gamma   90.00
#
_symmetry.space_group_name_H-M   'P 1'
#
loop_
_entity.id
_entity.type
_entity.pdbx_description
1 polymer ?
#
loop_
_entity_poly.entity_id
_entity_poly.type
_entity_poly.pdbx_seq_one_letter_code
_entity_poly.pdbx_strand_id
1 'polypeptide(L)'
;MTIIDSRERTRFFKFAVVGAIGSVVDFGVMNLLTRLFSMRLVYAGTISFLCAVINNFTGNRYWTYPESRSRHILQQLGMFFVVNAIGIAIRIPILHFVEPPLEGVFAGMQSLSSVSPEVAAKNATLAIAIGVVMLWNFFVNRYWTYNDVE
;
A
#
# COMPACT_ATOMS: atom_id res chain seq x y z
N MET A 1 -12.47 7.92 19.84
CA MET A 1 -11.99 9.01 18.96
C MET A 1 -12.49 8.68 17.57
N THR A 2 -13.61 9.29 17.19
CA THR A 2 -14.34 8.97 15.96
C THR A 2 -13.67 9.66 14.77
N ILE A 3 -13.79 9.03 13.62
CA ILE A 3 -13.21 9.30 12.27
C ILE A 3 -13.56 10.70 11.68
N ILE A 4 -14.01 11.63 12.52
CA ILE A 4 -14.53 12.97 12.20
C ILE A 4 -13.48 14.06 12.50
N ASP A 5 -12.32 13.72 13.07
CA ASP A 5 -11.26 14.70 13.33
C ASP A 5 -10.55 15.12 12.03
N SER A 6 -10.52 16.43 11.76
CA SER A 6 -9.89 17.01 10.57
C SER A 6 -8.38 16.73 10.52
N ARG A 7 -7.73 16.52 11.67
CA ARG A 7 -6.31 16.15 11.73
C ARG A 7 -6.06 14.74 11.23
N GLU A 8 -6.89 13.77 11.62
CA GLU A 8 -6.72 12.38 11.20
C GLU A 8 -6.94 12.21 9.70
N ARG A 9 -7.93 12.92 9.13
CA ARG A 9 -8.09 12.97 7.67
C ARG A 9 -6.87 13.54 6.97
N THR A 10 -6.28 14.62 7.50
CA THR A 10 -5.07 15.22 6.93
C THR A 10 -3.88 14.25 7.00
N ARG A 11 -3.72 13.53 8.13
CA ARG A 11 -2.70 12.48 8.28
C ARG A 11 -2.94 11.33 7.30
N PHE A 12 -4.19 10.92 7.08
CA PHE A 12 -4.55 9.92 6.08
C PHE A 12 -4.19 10.35 4.66
N PHE A 13 -4.54 11.58 4.26
CA PHE A 13 -4.19 12.10 2.93
C PHE A 13 -2.67 12.20 2.75
N LYS A 14 -1.93 12.69 3.74
CA LYS A 14 -0.46 12.72 3.70
C LYS A 14 0.12 11.31 3.59
N PHE A 15 -0.39 10.36 4.36
CA PHE A 15 0.02 8.95 4.28
C PHE A 15 -0.24 8.37 2.87
N ALA A 16 -1.42 8.63 2.30
CA ALA A 16 -1.78 8.19 0.96
C ALA A 16 -0.88 8.83 -0.11
N VAL A 17 -0.58 10.13 0.00
CA VAL A 17 0.36 10.83 -0.91
C VAL A 17 1.75 10.24 -0.81
N VAL A 18 2.27 10.04 0.40
CA VAL A 18 3.58 9.41 0.62
C VAL A 18 3.60 8.02 0.00
N GLY A 19 2.56 7.21 0.26
CA GLY A 19 2.41 5.88 -0.32
C GLY A 19 2.41 5.90 -1.85
N ALA A 20 1.68 6.83 -2.47
CA ALA A 20 1.65 7.01 -3.93
C ALA A 20 3.04 7.37 -4.49
N ILE A 21 3.78 8.26 -3.81
CA ILE A 21 5.16 8.58 -4.19
C ILE A 21 6.03 7.33 -4.08
N GLY A 22 5.91 6.54 -3.01
CA GLY A 22 6.64 5.27 -2.88
C GLY A 22 6.32 4.28 -4.00
N SER A 23 5.06 4.19 -4.43
CA SER A 23 4.69 3.36 -5.58
C SER A 23 5.36 3.85 -6.86
N VAL A 24 5.40 5.16 -7.11
CA VAL A 24 6.11 5.74 -8.27
C VAL A 24 7.61 5.41 -8.20
N VAL A 25 8.22 5.52 -7.02
CA VAL A 25 9.63 5.14 -6.79
C VAL A 25 9.84 3.65 -7.07
N ASP A 26 8.96 2.76 -6.58
CA ASP A 26 9.04 1.32 -6.82
C ASP A 26 9.02 1.01 -8.33
N PHE A 27 7.99 1.50 -9.03
CA PHE A 27 7.86 1.31 -10.47
C PHE A 27 9.05 1.89 -11.24
N GLY A 28 9.52 3.09 -10.85
CA GLY A 28 10.66 3.75 -11.47
C GLY A 28 11.95 2.96 -11.31
N VAL A 29 12.29 2.57 -10.09
CA VAL A 29 13.51 1.80 -9.77
C VAL A 29 13.47 0.42 -10.42
N MET A 30 12.33 -0.28 -10.35
CA MET A 30 12.16 -1.58 -10.99
C MET A 30 12.38 -1.48 -12.50
N ASN A 31 11.77 -0.50 -13.18
CA ASN A 31 11.95 -0.32 -14.62
C ASN A 31 13.39 0.09 -14.97
N LEU A 32 14.03 0.93 -14.15
CA LEU A 32 15.42 1.32 -14.35
C LEU A 32 16.36 0.11 -14.28
N LEU A 33 16.23 -0.71 -13.23
CA LEU A 33 17.06 -1.89 -13.01
C LEU A 33 16.82 -3.00 -14.03
N THR A 34 15.57 -3.24 -14.42
CA THR A 34 15.24 -4.27 -15.41
C THR A 34 15.61 -3.86 -16.83
N ARG A 35 15.36 -2.60 -17.22
CA ARG A 35 15.57 -2.16 -18.62
C ARG A 35 16.99 -1.69 -18.90
N LEU A 36 17.63 -0.95 -17.99
CA LEU A 36 18.99 -0.44 -18.23
C LEU A 36 20.07 -1.44 -17.80
N PHE A 37 19.85 -2.15 -16.70
CA PHE A 37 20.85 -3.06 -16.13
C PHE A 37 20.58 -4.53 -16.45
N SER A 38 19.51 -4.85 -17.21
CA SER A 38 19.09 -6.22 -17.55
C SER A 38 19.02 -7.16 -16.32
N MET A 39 18.73 -6.59 -15.15
CA MET A 39 18.69 -7.33 -13.90
C MET A 39 17.45 -8.22 -13.87
N ARG A 40 17.57 -9.44 -13.32
CA ARG A 40 16.43 -10.36 -13.17
C ARG A 40 15.34 -9.67 -12.34
N LEU A 41 14.09 -9.86 -12.76
CA LEU A 41 12.90 -9.22 -12.18
C LEU A 41 12.82 -9.37 -10.65
N VAL A 42 13.20 -10.54 -10.13
CA VAL A 42 13.19 -10.83 -8.70
C VAL A 42 14.13 -9.90 -7.93
N TYR A 43 15.38 -9.76 -8.38
CA TYR A 43 16.36 -8.87 -7.71
C TYR A 43 16.00 -7.40 -7.88
N ALA A 44 15.61 -7.00 -9.09
CA ALA A 44 15.20 -5.63 -9.36
C ALA A 44 13.97 -5.22 -8.52
N GLY A 45 12.97 -6.10 -8.44
CA GLY A 45 11.77 -5.91 -7.63
C GLY A 45 12.04 -5.91 -6.13
N THR A 46 13.05 -6.66 -5.67
CA THR A 46 13.44 -6.65 -4.25
C THR A 46 14.09 -5.31 -3.88
N ILE A 47 15.02 -4.82 -4.72
CA ILE A 47 15.70 -3.54 -4.49
C ILE A 47 14.70 -2.38 -4.59
N SER A 48 13.83 -2.39 -5.61
CA SER A 48 12.82 -1.34 -5.78
C SER A 48 11.84 -1.29 -4.62
N PHE A 49 11.40 -2.45 -4.13
CA PHE A 49 10.52 -2.53 -2.96
C PHE A 49 11.19 -1.96 -1.70
N LEU A 50 12.46 -2.28 -1.46
CA LEU A 50 13.21 -1.71 -0.33
C LEU A 50 13.35 -0.19 -0.44
N CYS A 51 13.67 0.33 -1.63
CA CYS A 51 13.73 1.77 -1.89
C CYS A 51 12.36 2.45 -1.62
N ALA A 52 11.27 1.83 -2.06
CA ALA A 52 9.92 2.33 -1.84
C ALA A 52 9.52 2.32 -0.35
N VAL A 53 9.85 1.26 0.39
CA VAL A 53 9.62 1.19 1.84
C VAL A 53 10.40 2.27 2.57
N ILE A 54 11.67 2.49 2.23
CA ILE A 54 12.49 3.55 2.85
C ILE A 54 11.93 4.93 2.53
N ASN A 55 11.54 5.17 1.28
CA ASN A 55 10.90 6.43 0.87
C ASN A 55 9.60 6.67 1.64
N ASN A 56 8.75 5.65 1.75
CA ASN A 56 7.49 5.73 2.47
C ASN A 56 7.69 5.96 3.97
N PHE A 57 8.66 5.28 4.57
CA PHE A 57 9.01 5.49 5.96
C PHE A 57 9.52 6.92 6.21
N THR A 58 10.41 7.40 5.35
CA THR A 58 10.98 8.75 5.43
C THR A 58 9.89 9.82 5.28
N GLY A 59 9.05 9.71 4.25
CA GLY A 59 7.92 10.63 4.05
C GLY A 59 6.97 10.64 5.25
N ASN A 60 6.64 9.46 5.79
CA ASN A 60 5.77 9.38 6.96
C ASN A 60 6.39 9.95 8.23
N ARG A 61 7.69 9.74 8.46
CA ARG A 61 8.40 10.26 9.63
C ARG A 61 8.63 11.78 9.57
N TYR A 62 8.95 12.32 8.39
CA TYR A 62 9.29 13.75 8.27
C TYR A 62 8.08 14.65 8.00
N TRP A 63 7.02 14.13 7.37
CA TRP A 63 5.88 14.94 6.92
C TRP A 63 4.52 14.54 7.50
N THR A 64 4.23 13.23 7.59
CA THR A 64 2.95 12.74 8.15
C THR A 64 2.94 12.82 9.68
N TYR A 65 4.03 12.42 10.33
CA TYR A 65 4.21 12.33 11.78
C TYR A 65 5.54 12.94 12.23
N PRO A 66 5.74 14.26 12.04
CA PRO A 66 6.99 14.93 12.40
C PRO A 66 7.33 14.83 13.90
N GLU A 67 6.34 14.65 14.77
CA GLU A 67 6.55 14.48 16.22
C GLU A 67 7.20 13.14 16.59
N SER A 68 7.16 12.13 15.70
CA SER A 68 7.72 10.79 15.93
C SER A 68 9.25 10.73 15.95
N ARG A 69 9.94 11.87 15.73
CA ARG A 69 11.40 11.97 15.61
C ARG A 69 12.18 11.58 16.86
N SER A 70 11.54 11.58 18.02
CA SER A 70 12.16 11.24 19.31
C SER A 70 12.52 9.75 19.47
N ARG A 71 11.91 8.84 18.68
CA ARG A 71 12.20 7.40 18.73
C ARG A 71 13.31 6.93 17.79
N HIS A 72 13.88 5.77 18.13
CA HIS A 72 14.95 5.10 17.40
C HIS A 72 14.50 4.66 16.00
N ILE A 73 15.26 5.07 14.98
CA ILE A 73 14.87 4.95 13.56
C ILE A 73 14.70 3.49 13.11
N LEU A 74 15.61 2.60 13.52
CA LEU A 74 15.60 1.18 13.14
C LEU A 74 14.38 0.44 13.69
N GLN A 75 13.92 0.80 14.90
CA GLN A 75 12.77 0.15 15.52
C GLN A 75 11.48 0.52 14.78
N GLN A 76 11.28 1.79 14.45
CA GLN A 76 10.10 2.22 13.69
C GLN A 76 10.13 1.71 12.25
N LEU A 77 11.31 1.63 11.61
CA LEU A 77 11.44 1.04 10.27
C LEU A 77 11.08 -0.44 10.29
N GLY A 78 11.54 -1.18 11.31
CA GLY A 78 11.17 -2.59 11.51
C GLY A 78 9.67 -2.76 11.72
N MET A 79 9.04 -1.95 12.57
CA MET A 79 7.58 -1.95 12.77
C MET A 79 6.84 -1.65 11.46
N PHE A 80 7.24 -0.61 10.74
CA PHE A 80 6.64 -0.23 9.46
C PHE A 80 6.75 -1.37 8.43
N PHE A 81 7.92 -2.01 8.34
CA PHE A 81 8.13 -3.16 7.47
C PHE A 81 7.20 -4.33 7.83
N VAL A 82 7.10 -4.67 9.12
CA VAL A 82 6.21 -5.74 9.62
C VAL A 82 4.75 -5.43 9.27
N VAL A 83 4.29 -4.19 9.47
CA VAL A 83 2.92 -3.79 9.12
C VAL A 83 2.65 -3.95 7.62
N ASN A 84 3.59 -3.53 6.76
CA ASN A 84 3.46 -3.71 5.31
C ASN A 84 3.51 -5.18 4.89
N ALA A 85 4.37 -6.00 5.51
CA ALA A 85 4.44 -7.43 5.25
C ALA A 85 3.12 -8.14 5.61
N ILE A 86 2.52 -7.79 6.75
CA ILE A 86 1.19 -8.29 7.13
C ILE A 86 0.12 -7.77 6.16
N GLY A 87 0.23 -6.52 5.70
CA GLY A 87 -0.66 -5.98 4.66
C GLY A 87 -0.64 -6.82 3.37
N ILE A 88 0.53 -7.29 2.94
CA ILE A 88 0.64 -8.24 1.81
C ILE A 88 -0.03 -9.57 2.17
N ALA A 89 0.16 -10.08 3.38
CA ALA A 89 -0.48 -11.32 3.83
C ALA A 89 -2.02 -11.21 3.89
N ILE A 90 -2.58 -10.02 4.15
CA ILE A 90 -4.02 -9.74 4.07
C ILE A 90 -4.48 -9.64 2.60
N ARG A 91 -3.66 -9.05 1.73
CA ARG A 91 -3.98 -8.87 0.31
C ARG A 91 -4.24 -10.21 -0.39
N ILE A 92 -3.38 -11.20 -0.15
CA ILE A 92 -3.39 -12.46 -0.90
C ILE A 92 -4.72 -13.23 -0.74
N PRO A 93 -5.24 -13.46 0.48
CA PRO A 93 -6.55 -14.09 0.67
C PRO A 93 -7.69 -13.30 0.03
N ILE A 94 -7.67 -11.96 0.09
CA ILE A 94 -8.71 -11.14 -0.54
C ILE A 94 -8.73 -11.39 -2.05
N LEU A 95 -7.57 -11.37 -2.71
CA LEU A 95 -7.48 -11.67 -4.14
C LEU A 95 -8.04 -13.07 -4.44
N HIS A 96 -7.63 -14.08 -3.66
CA HIS A 96 -8.05 -15.47 -3.90
C HIS A 96 -9.54 -15.74 -3.68
N PHE A 97 -10.14 -15.18 -2.63
CA PHE A 97 -11.52 -15.49 -2.26
C PHE A 97 -12.56 -14.52 -2.84
N VAL A 98 -12.17 -13.28 -3.17
CA VAL A 98 -13.10 -12.24 -3.64
C VAL A 98 -13.15 -12.15 -5.16
N GLU A 99 -12.10 -12.57 -5.88
CA GLU A 99 -12.10 -12.60 -7.36
C GLU A 99 -13.17 -13.51 -7.95
N PRO A 100 -13.30 -14.80 -7.56
CA PRO A 100 -14.29 -15.70 -8.16
C PRO A 100 -15.76 -15.25 -8.04
N PRO A 101 -16.26 -14.78 -6.87
CA PRO A 101 -17.65 -14.32 -6.78
C PRO A 101 -17.88 -13.02 -7.57
N LEU A 102 -16.90 -12.13 -7.65
CA LEU A 102 -17.02 -10.92 -8.47
C LEU A 102 -17.08 -11.25 -9.95
N GLU A 103 -16.29 -12.21 -10.43
CA GLU A 103 -16.38 -12.68 -11.81
C GLU A 103 -17.78 -13.18 -12.15
N GLY A 104 -18.41 -13.96 -11.27
CA GLY A 104 -19.79 -14.40 -11.43
C GLY A 104 -20.80 -13.25 -11.54
N VAL A 105 -20.63 -12.19 -10.73
CA VAL A 105 -21.47 -10.98 -10.79
C VAL A 105 -21.29 -10.23 -12.11
N PHE A 106 -20.05 -10.00 -12.53
CA PHE A 106 -19.76 -9.28 -13.77
C PHE A 106 -20.16 -10.09 -15.02
N ALA A 107 -20.09 -11.41 -14.97
CA ALA A 107 -20.57 -12.28 -16.05
C ALA A 107 -22.10 -12.12 -16.24
N GLY A 108 -22.86 -11.98 -15.16
CA GLY A 108 -24.30 -11.67 -15.21
C GLY A 108 -24.63 -10.29 -15.78
N MET A 109 -23.67 -9.35 -15.76
CA MET A 109 -23.82 -7.98 -16.27
C MET A 109 -23.18 -7.76 -17.65
N GLN A 110 -22.71 -8.82 -18.32
CA GLN A 110 -21.99 -8.72 -19.60
C GLN A 110 -22.82 -8.02 -20.70
N SER A 111 -24.14 -8.07 -20.63
CA SER A 111 -25.04 -7.37 -21.56
C SER A 111 -24.99 -5.85 -21.47
N LEU A 112 -24.43 -5.28 -20.38
CA LEU A 112 -24.41 -3.84 -20.10
C LEU A 112 -23.01 -3.21 -20.27
N SER A 113 -21.97 -3.98 -20.56
CA SER A 113 -20.60 -3.46 -20.66
C SER A 113 -19.77 -4.10 -21.77
N SER A 114 -18.94 -3.30 -22.44
CA SER A 114 -18.00 -3.75 -23.47
C SER A 114 -16.71 -4.37 -22.89
N VAL A 115 -16.57 -4.41 -21.56
CA VAL A 115 -15.37 -4.90 -20.86
C VAL A 115 -15.55 -6.38 -20.53
N SER A 116 -14.49 -7.19 -20.66
CA SER A 116 -14.57 -8.60 -20.29
C SER A 116 -14.83 -8.75 -18.79
N PRO A 117 -15.77 -9.62 -18.38
CA PRO A 117 -16.09 -9.85 -16.97
C PRO A 117 -14.88 -10.19 -16.10
N GLU A 118 -13.96 -10.98 -16.64
CA GLU A 118 -12.70 -11.36 -15.99
C GLU A 118 -11.83 -10.13 -15.67
N VAL A 119 -11.69 -9.19 -16.61
CA VAL A 119 -10.89 -7.97 -16.41
C VAL A 119 -11.56 -7.03 -15.42
N ALA A 120 -12.89 -6.91 -15.47
CA ALA A 120 -13.65 -6.11 -14.50
C ALA A 120 -13.51 -6.67 -13.08
N ALA A 121 -13.65 -7.99 -12.92
CA ALA A 121 -13.51 -8.69 -11.65
C ALA A 121 -12.12 -8.55 -11.05
N LYS A 122 -11.07 -8.76 -11.86
CA LYS A 122 -9.66 -8.60 -11.43
C LYS A 122 -9.37 -7.19 -10.92
N ASN A 123 -9.79 -6.18 -11.67
CA ASN A 123 -9.57 -4.78 -11.29
C ASN A 123 -10.38 -4.38 -10.05
N ALA A 124 -11.64 -4.82 -9.95
CA ALA A 124 -12.48 -4.56 -8.78
C ALA A 124 -11.91 -5.23 -7.52
N THR A 125 -11.51 -6.49 -7.61
CA THR A 125 -10.88 -7.23 -6.50
C THR A 125 -9.58 -6.56 -6.08
N LEU A 126 -8.76 -6.14 -7.04
CA LEU A 126 -7.52 -5.43 -6.79
C LEU A 126 -7.77 -4.09 -6.07
N ALA A 127 -8.77 -3.33 -6.50
CA ALA A 127 -9.14 -2.06 -5.87
C ALA A 127 -9.61 -2.27 -4.42
N ILE A 128 -10.44 -3.27 -4.16
CA ILE A 128 -10.89 -3.65 -2.81
C ILE A 128 -9.69 -4.03 -1.95
N ALA A 129 -8.82 -4.90 -2.46
CA ALA A 129 -7.64 -5.35 -1.73
C ALA A 129 -6.69 -4.20 -1.40
N ILE A 130 -6.44 -3.29 -2.34
CA ILE A 130 -5.63 -2.08 -2.10
C ILE A 130 -6.28 -1.20 -1.03
N GLY A 131 -7.60 -0.98 -1.10
CA GLY A 131 -8.33 -0.18 -0.11
C GLY A 131 -8.21 -0.77 1.30
N VAL A 132 -8.47 -2.07 1.46
CA VAL A 132 -8.37 -2.76 2.75
C VAL A 132 -6.94 -2.69 3.31
N VAL A 133 -5.94 -2.98 2.48
CA VAL A 133 -4.52 -2.95 2.89
C VAL A 133 -4.07 -1.53 3.22
N MET A 134 -4.57 -0.52 2.51
CA MET A 134 -4.29 0.88 2.81
C MET A 134 -4.86 1.28 4.18
N LEU A 135 -6.09 0.89 4.49
CA LEU A 135 -6.70 1.15 5.79
C LEU A 135 -5.95 0.42 6.91
N TRP A 136 -5.62 -0.85 6.71
CA TRP A 136 -4.77 -1.62 7.63
C TRP A 136 -3.45 -0.91 7.90
N ASN A 137 -2.71 -0.57 6.83
CA ASN A 137 -1.42 0.10 6.93
C ASN A 137 -1.55 1.45 7.65
N PHE A 138 -2.59 2.23 7.36
CA PHE A 138 -2.79 3.53 8.01
C PHE A 138 -3.08 3.37 9.50
N PHE A 139 -4.11 2.59 9.87
CA PHE A 139 -4.53 2.49 11.26
C PHE A 139 -3.49 1.80 12.14
N VAL A 140 -2.88 0.72 11.66
CA VAL A 140 -1.86 0.01 12.44
C VAL A 140 -0.61 0.88 12.59
N ASN A 141 -0.15 1.56 11.54
CA ASN A 141 0.97 2.50 11.73
C ASN A 141 0.60 3.67 12.64
N ARG A 142 -0.63 4.19 12.56
CA ARG A 142 -1.09 5.27 13.44
C ARG A 142 -1.12 4.86 14.92
N TYR A 143 -1.63 3.67 15.23
CA TYR A 143 -1.85 3.21 16.61
C TYR A 143 -0.71 2.37 17.19
N TRP A 144 0.17 1.84 16.36
CA TRP A 144 1.30 1.01 16.81
C TRP A 144 2.65 1.68 16.53
N THR A 145 2.94 2.04 15.27
CA THR A 145 4.24 2.64 14.90
C THR A 145 4.39 4.08 15.39
N TYR A 146 3.30 4.85 15.41
CA TYR A 146 3.25 6.27 15.75
C TYR A 146 2.32 6.55 16.94
N ASN A 147 2.23 5.59 17.87
CA ASN A 147 1.35 5.69 19.04
C ASN A 147 1.71 6.85 19.98
N ASP A 148 2.93 7.39 19.87
CA ASP A 148 3.44 8.51 20.67
C ASP A 148 2.92 9.89 20.22
N VAL A 149 2.27 9.96 19.06
CA VAL A 149 1.88 11.22 18.44
C VAL A 149 0.43 11.55 18.80
N GLU A 150 0.24 12.63 19.57
CA GLU A 150 -1.08 13.21 19.87
C GLU A 150 -1.70 13.84 18.60
#